data_AF-A0A1G6MMF6-F1
#
_entry.id   AF-A0A1G6MMF6-F1
#
_cell.length_a   1.000
_cell.length_b   1.000
_cell.length_c   1.000
_cell.angle_alpha   90.00
_cell.angle_beta   90.00
_cell.angle_gamma   90.00
#
_symmetry.space_group_name_H-M   'P 1'
#
loop_
_entity.id
_entity.type
_entity.pdbx_description
1 polymer ?
#
loop_
_entity_poly.entity_id
_entity_poly.type
_entity_poly.pdbx_seq_one_letter_code
_entity_poly.pdbx_strand_id
1 'polypeptide(L)'
;MDKRVIFAVAGSGKTTLIIDNLNLESKFLLVTYTTNNVHNLRTGILKKFGYFPDNVKLYSYYSFLYGFCYRPFLHSALGTKGINYEQNPFKFAKKNERKYFIDKSNRLYSSRIAKLIIEQDVAKEVVARIGRYYDFLFIDEIQDFAGNDFNLLKEISKANLNQLYVGDFF
;
A
#
# COMPACT_ATOMS: atom_id res chain seq x y z
N MET A 1 -3.66 14.55 15.91
CA MET A 1 -3.52 13.78 14.66
C MET A 1 -4.82 13.04 14.42
N ASP A 2 -5.36 13.16 13.22
CA ASP A 2 -6.68 12.65 12.90
C ASP A 2 -6.60 11.32 12.13
N LYS A 3 -7.43 10.34 12.50
CA LYS A 3 -7.54 9.04 11.83
C LYS A 3 -9.02 8.79 11.55
N ARG A 4 -9.40 8.81 10.28
CA ARG A 4 -10.79 8.62 9.85
C ARG A 4 -10.91 7.42 8.93
N VAL A 5 -12.00 6.68 9.11
CA VAL A 5 -12.46 5.63 8.21
C VAL A 5 -13.84 6.04 7.70
N ILE A 6 -14.03 6.03 6.38
CA ILE A 6 -15.29 6.39 5.73
C ILE A 6 -15.76 5.22 4.88
N PHE A 7 -16.93 4.69 5.24
CA PHE A 7 -17.63 3.69 4.47
C PHE A 7 -18.67 4.36 3.59
N ALA A 8 -18.61 4.13 2.28
CA ALA A 8 -19.54 4.73 1.35
C ALA A 8 -19.76 3.82 0.14
N VAL A 9 -21.01 3.75 -0.32
CA VAL A 9 -21.45 2.92 -1.45
C VAL A 9 -20.67 3.21 -2.75
N ALA A 10 -20.72 2.30 -3.72
CA ALA A 10 -20.26 2.58 -5.08
C ALA A 10 -20.90 3.87 -5.64
N GLY A 11 -20.10 4.71 -6.31
CA GLY A 11 -20.57 5.98 -6.89
C GLY A 11 -20.76 7.15 -5.91
N SER A 12 -20.49 6.97 -4.61
CA SER A 12 -20.67 8.01 -3.58
C SER A 12 -19.62 9.13 -3.57
N GLY A 13 -18.63 9.10 -4.47
CA GLY A 13 -17.58 10.13 -4.53
C GLY A 13 -16.39 9.89 -3.62
N LYS A 14 -16.12 8.65 -3.18
CA LYS A 14 -14.93 8.26 -2.40
C LYS A 14 -13.62 8.84 -2.96
N THR A 15 -13.37 8.62 -4.24
CA THR A 15 -12.18 9.11 -4.94
C THR A 15 -12.14 10.64 -4.98
N THR A 16 -13.30 11.29 -5.20
CA THR A 16 -13.43 12.76 -5.19
C THR A 16 -13.05 13.32 -3.82
N LEU A 17 -13.54 12.72 -2.73
CA LEU A 17 -13.19 13.12 -1.38
C LEU A 17 -11.67 13.08 -1.14
N ILE A 18 -11.00 12.01 -1.57
CA ILE A 18 -9.53 11.90 -1.48
C ILE A 18 -8.86 13.06 -2.22
N ILE A 19 -9.27 13.32 -3.47
CA ILE A 19 -8.71 14.38 -4.31
C ILE A 19 -8.94 15.77 -3.70
N ASP A 20 -10.14 16.03 -3.17
CA ASP A 20 -10.51 17.32 -2.60
C ASP A 20 -9.68 17.67 -1.36
N ASN A 21 -9.26 16.67 -0.58
CA ASN A 21 -8.40 16.86 0.60
C ASN A 21 -6.92 17.12 0.25
N LEU A 22 -6.49 16.96 -1.01
CA LEU A 22 -5.12 17.26 -1.43
C LEU A 22 -4.84 18.76 -1.48
N ASN A 23 -3.62 19.17 -1.13
CA ASN A 23 -3.11 20.53 -1.27
C ASN A 23 -1.63 20.50 -1.70
N LEU A 24 -1.01 21.68 -1.89
CA LEU A 24 0.39 21.81 -2.34
C LEU A 24 1.39 21.94 -1.18
N GLU A 25 0.93 22.07 0.06
CA GLU A 25 1.76 22.33 1.24
C GLU A 25 2.18 21.05 1.97
N SER A 26 1.25 20.10 2.10
CA SER A 26 1.45 18.84 2.82
C SER A 26 1.95 17.72 1.92
N LYS A 27 2.65 16.73 2.47
CA LYS A 27 3.13 15.55 1.74
C LYS A 27 2.13 14.40 1.87
N PHE A 28 1.64 13.90 0.74
CA PHE A 28 0.59 12.89 0.68
C PHE A 28 1.12 11.55 0.15
N LEU A 29 0.77 10.46 0.83
CA LEU A 29 0.92 9.10 0.36
C LEU A 29 -0.46 8.50 0.08
N LEU A 30 -0.74 8.20 -1.19
CA LEU A 30 -1.98 7.60 -1.66
C LEU A 30 -1.72 6.16 -2.09
N VAL A 31 -2.52 5.23 -1.59
CA VAL A 31 -2.44 3.81 -1.95
C VAL A 31 -3.83 3.29 -2.30
N THR A 32 -3.95 2.60 -3.43
CA THR A 32 -5.18 1.93 -3.86
C THR A 32 -4.85 0.55 -4.41
N TYR A 33 -5.82 -0.36 -4.44
CA TYR A 33 -5.56 -1.76 -4.78
C TYR A 33 -5.45 -2.01 -6.29
N THR A 34 -6.35 -1.44 -7.09
CA THR A 34 -6.48 -1.74 -8.53
C THR A 34 -5.75 -0.73 -9.42
N THR A 35 -5.29 -1.18 -10.60
CA THR A 35 -4.68 -0.30 -11.60
C THR A 35 -5.65 0.74 -12.15
N ASN A 36 -6.95 0.39 -12.23
CA ASN A 36 -7.99 1.31 -12.68
C ASN A 36 -8.16 2.46 -11.68
N ASN A 37 -8.17 2.17 -10.38
CA ASN A 37 -8.27 3.21 -9.36
C ASN A 37 -7.00 4.08 -9.31
N VAL A 38 -5.82 3.52 -9.56
CA VAL A 38 -4.60 4.33 -9.76
C VAL A 38 -4.78 5.30 -10.92
N HIS A 39 -5.31 4.84 -12.06
CA HIS A 39 -5.56 5.72 -13.20
C HIS A 39 -6.59 6.81 -12.86
N ASN A 40 -7.69 6.46 -12.20
CA ASN A 40 -8.75 7.40 -11.81
C ASN A 40 -8.22 8.48 -10.85
N LEU A 41 -7.50 8.08 -9.80
CA LEU A 41 -6.86 9.01 -8.87
C LEU A 41 -5.85 9.91 -9.60
N ARG A 42 -4.99 9.35 -10.45
CA ARG A 42 -4.01 10.12 -11.22
C ARG A 42 -4.68 11.16 -12.11
N THR A 43 -5.70 10.76 -12.85
CA THR A 43 -6.48 11.67 -13.72
C THR A 43 -7.18 12.74 -12.91
N GLY A 44 -7.76 12.41 -11.76
CA GLY A 44 -8.38 13.37 -10.86
C GLY A 44 -7.41 14.40 -10.29
N ILE A 45 -6.21 13.96 -9.89
CA ILE A 45 -5.12 14.84 -9.44
C ILE A 45 -4.70 15.79 -10.56
N LEU A 46 -4.47 15.26 -11.76
CA LEU A 46 -4.11 16.07 -12.95
C LEU A 46 -5.19 17.10 -13.28
N LYS A 47 -6.47 16.74 -13.18
CA LYS A 47 -7.59 17.67 -13.40
C LYS A 47 -7.65 18.77 -12.34
N LYS A 48 -7.40 18.43 -11.07
CA LYS A 48 -7.45 19.40 -9.96
C LYS A 48 -6.30 20.41 -10.03
N PHE A 49 -5.08 19.96 -10.30
CA PHE A 49 -3.90 20.83 -10.21
C PHE A 49 -3.34 21.27 -11.56
N GLY A 50 -3.78 20.68 -12.68
CA GLY A 50 -3.22 20.90 -14.02
C GLY A 50 -1.91 20.15 -14.29
N TYR A 51 -1.29 19.58 -13.25
CA TYR A 51 -0.09 18.76 -13.30
C TYR A 51 -0.13 17.72 -12.16
N PHE A 52 0.89 16.86 -12.07
CA PHE A 52 1.00 15.90 -10.97
C PHE A 52 1.99 16.45 -9.93
N PRO A 53 1.53 16.92 -8.76
CA PRO A 53 2.40 17.57 -7.80
C PRO A 53 3.42 16.63 -7.16
N ASP A 54 4.65 17.11 -6.95
CA ASP A 54 5.75 16.31 -6.42
C ASP A 54 5.54 15.85 -4.96
N ASN A 55 4.78 16.63 -4.18
CA ASN A 55 4.40 16.35 -2.80
C ASN A 55 3.33 15.24 -2.68
N VAL A 56 2.73 14.81 -3.79
CA VAL A 56 1.75 13.72 -3.84
C VAL A 56 2.42 12.47 -4.39
N LYS A 57 2.41 11.36 -3.64
CA LYS A 57 2.86 10.04 -4.13
C LYS A 57 1.67 9.10 -4.23
N LEU A 58 1.49 8.50 -5.40
CA LEU A 58 0.40 7.56 -5.69
C LEU A 58 0.99 6.19 -6.05
N TYR A 59 0.55 5.16 -5.34
CA TYR A 59 0.96 3.78 -5.56
C TYR A 59 -0.24 2.85 -5.76
N SER A 60 -0.07 1.84 -6.60
CA SER A 60 -0.86 0.61 -6.42
C SER A 60 -0.36 -0.12 -5.17
N TYR A 61 -1.22 -0.88 -4.51
CA TYR A 61 -0.87 -1.58 -3.26
C TYR A 61 0.39 -2.46 -3.40
N TYR A 62 0.50 -3.27 -4.45
CA TYR A 62 1.69 -4.11 -4.66
C TYR A 62 2.95 -3.31 -5.00
N SER A 63 2.84 -2.17 -5.68
CA SER A 63 3.99 -1.28 -5.92
C SER A 63 4.45 -0.60 -4.63
N PHE A 64 3.52 -0.25 -3.74
CA PHE A 64 3.81 0.25 -2.40
C PHE A 64 4.49 -0.84 -1.55
N LEU A 65 3.93 -2.05 -1.51
CA LEU A 65 4.55 -3.17 -0.79
C LEU A 65 5.96 -3.45 -1.26
N TYR A 66 6.18 -3.62 -2.57
CA TYR A 66 7.49 -3.98 -3.08
C TYR A 66 8.49 -2.82 -2.99
N GLY A 67 8.10 -1.65 -3.48
CA GLY A 67 9.00 -0.51 -3.62
C GLY A 67 9.25 0.25 -2.32
N PHE A 68 8.22 0.46 -1.51
CA PHE A 68 8.29 1.25 -0.28
C PHE A 68 8.52 0.38 0.95
N CYS A 69 7.77 -0.72 1.09
CA CYS A 69 7.78 -1.51 2.33
C CYS A 69 8.86 -2.60 2.34
N TYR A 70 9.15 -3.23 1.20
CA TYR A 70 10.09 -4.34 1.12
C TYR A 70 11.49 -3.89 0.71
N ARG A 71 11.60 -3.15 -0.40
CA ARG A 71 12.89 -2.88 -1.05
C ARG A 71 13.91 -2.17 -0.16
N PRO A 72 13.55 -1.16 0.65
CA PRO A 72 14.53 -0.47 1.50
C PRO A 72 15.14 -1.33 2.61
N PHE A 73 14.48 -2.43 2.99
CA PHE A 73 14.84 -3.18 4.20
C PHE A 73 15.31 -4.61 3.90
N LEU A 74 14.68 -5.29 2.95
CA LEU A 74 14.86 -6.73 2.74
C LEU A 74 15.51 -7.08 1.38
N HIS A 75 15.54 -6.15 0.43
CA HIS A 75 16.05 -6.44 -0.91
C HIS A 75 17.55 -6.74 -0.93
N SER A 76 18.37 -6.06 -0.12
CA SER A 76 19.81 -6.36 -0.08
C SER A 76 20.10 -7.77 0.44
N ALA A 77 19.29 -8.27 1.38
CA ALA A 77 19.47 -9.61 1.94
C ALA A 77 18.87 -10.70 1.04
N LEU A 78 17.73 -10.43 0.39
CA LEU A 78 16.98 -11.44 -0.35
C LEU A 78 17.20 -11.38 -1.87
N GLY A 79 17.69 -10.27 -2.42
CA GLY A 79 18.11 -10.11 -3.81
C GLY A 79 17.01 -10.30 -4.86
N THR A 80 15.73 -10.11 -4.51
CA THR A 80 14.60 -10.48 -5.39
C THR A 80 14.49 -9.57 -6.61
N LYS A 81 14.03 -10.11 -7.74
CA LYS A 81 13.98 -9.42 -9.04
C LYS A 81 12.63 -8.80 -9.40
N GLY A 82 11.61 -8.96 -8.55
CA GLY A 82 10.28 -8.41 -8.79
C GLY A 82 9.20 -9.15 -8.02
N ILE A 83 7.96 -9.00 -8.50
CA ILE A 83 6.76 -9.64 -7.94
C ILE A 83 6.27 -10.71 -8.93
N ASN A 84 5.91 -11.87 -8.40
CA ASN A 84 5.16 -12.90 -9.09
C ASN A 84 3.69 -12.83 -8.61
N TYR A 85 2.77 -12.59 -9.54
CA TYR A 85 1.34 -12.51 -9.27
C TYR A 85 0.61 -13.85 -9.39
N GLU A 86 1.31 -14.91 -9.82
CA GLU A 86 0.76 -16.25 -9.88
C GLU A 86 0.53 -16.82 -8.48
N GLN A 87 -0.43 -17.73 -8.37
CA GLN A 87 -0.68 -18.44 -7.13
C GLN A 87 0.56 -19.27 -6.74
N ASN A 88 0.98 -19.17 -5.47
CA ASN A 88 2.08 -19.98 -4.97
C ASN A 88 1.71 -21.47 -5.03
N PRO A 89 2.41 -22.31 -5.82
CA PRO A 89 2.10 -23.74 -5.96
C PRO A 89 2.45 -24.53 -4.68
N PHE A 90 3.34 -24.00 -3.83
CA PHE A 90 3.81 -24.66 -2.62
C PHE A 90 2.92 -24.38 -1.40
N LYS A 91 1.68 -24.88 -1.43
CA LYS A 91 0.69 -24.70 -0.34
C LYS A 91 1.19 -25.20 1.03
N PHE A 92 2.04 -26.22 1.04
CA PHE A 92 2.58 -26.86 2.25
C PHE A 92 4.02 -26.45 2.62
N ALA A 93 4.63 -25.50 1.89
CA ALA A 93 5.95 -25.01 2.27
C ALA A 93 5.89 -24.38 3.67
N LYS A 94 6.93 -24.64 4.47
CA LYS A 94 7.07 -24.03 5.79
C LYS A 94 7.56 -22.59 5.65
N LYS A 95 7.17 -21.73 6.60
CA LYS A 95 7.50 -20.29 6.56
C LYS A 95 9.00 -20.00 6.54
N ASN A 96 9.83 -20.88 7.13
CA ASN A 96 11.29 -20.72 7.13
C ASN A 96 11.94 -21.10 5.78
N GLU A 97 11.18 -21.66 4.84
CA GLU A 97 11.69 -22.02 3.52
C GLU A 97 11.57 -20.84 2.55
N ARG A 98 12.66 -20.52 1.84
CA ARG A 98 12.67 -19.45 0.83
C ARG A 98 11.53 -19.58 -0.20
N LYS A 99 11.23 -20.81 -0.62
CA LYS A 99 10.17 -21.13 -1.60
C LYS A 99 8.76 -20.78 -1.13
N TYR A 100 8.58 -20.53 0.18
CA TYR A 100 7.33 -20.03 0.73
C TYR A 100 7.03 -18.59 0.28
N PHE A 101 8.08 -17.77 0.15
CA PHE A 101 7.97 -16.34 -0.17
C PHE A 101 8.42 -16.00 -1.60
N ILE A 102 9.38 -16.74 -2.15
CA ILE A 102 10.09 -16.40 -3.38
C ILE A 102 10.05 -17.57 -4.37
N ASP A 103 9.75 -17.29 -5.64
CA ASP A 103 9.72 -18.28 -6.72
C ASP A 103 11.14 -18.66 -7.21
N LYS A 104 11.22 -19.65 -8.11
CA LYS A 104 12.49 -20.11 -8.71
C LYS A 104 13.20 -19.04 -9.54
N SER A 105 12.45 -18.05 -10.06
CA SER A 105 12.97 -16.90 -10.82
C SER A 105 13.38 -15.74 -9.92
N ASN A 106 13.42 -15.97 -8.60
CA ASN A 106 13.79 -15.02 -7.58
C ASN A 106 12.82 -13.82 -7.46
N ARG A 107 11.52 -14.03 -7.69
CA ARG A 107 10.47 -13.02 -7.54
C ARG A 107 9.60 -13.33 -6.32
N LEU A 108 9.14 -12.31 -5.60
CA LEU A 108 8.26 -12.49 -4.43
C LEU A 108 6.85 -12.84 -4.87
N TYR A 109 6.22 -13.84 -4.26
CA TYR A 109 4.80 -14.06 -4.44
C TYR A 109 4.01 -12.88 -3.86
N SER A 110 3.18 -12.23 -4.67
CA SER A 110 2.37 -11.06 -4.30
C SER A 110 1.60 -11.28 -3.00
N SER A 111 0.89 -12.40 -2.90
CA SER A 111 0.11 -12.87 -1.74
C SER A 111 0.92 -13.11 -0.45
N ARG A 112 2.25 -13.03 -0.52
CA ARG A 112 3.17 -13.31 0.59
C ARG A 112 4.02 -12.11 1.01
N ILE A 113 4.00 -10.99 0.27
CA ILE A 113 4.86 -9.84 0.56
C ILE A 113 4.51 -9.22 1.91
N ALA A 114 3.22 -8.94 2.16
CA ALA A 114 2.79 -8.38 3.45
C ALA A 114 3.15 -9.30 4.62
N LYS A 115 2.97 -10.61 4.44
CA LYS A 115 3.38 -11.60 5.43
C LYS A 115 4.89 -11.59 5.67
N LEU A 116 5.69 -11.51 4.62
CA LEU A 116 7.15 -11.44 4.73
C LEU A 116 7.58 -10.23 5.56
N ILE A 117 6.99 -9.06 5.31
CA ILE A 117 7.29 -7.83 6.06
C ILE A 117 7.01 -8.01 7.55
N ILE A 118 5.89 -8.64 7.90
CA ILE A 118 5.52 -8.92 9.30
C ILE A 118 6.47 -9.96 9.93
N GLU A 119 6.72 -11.08 9.26
CA GLU A 119 7.52 -12.19 9.81
C GLU A 119 9.02 -11.85 9.91
N GLN A 120 9.49 -10.80 9.21
CA GLN A 120 10.86 -10.27 9.34
C GLN A 120 10.95 -9.09 10.33
N ASP A 121 9.88 -8.78 11.07
CA ASP A 121 9.76 -7.64 12.01
C ASP A 121 10.09 -6.27 11.37
N VAL A 122 9.84 -6.10 10.07
CA VAL A 122 10.13 -4.86 9.32
C VAL A 122 8.95 -3.87 9.36
N ALA A 123 7.79 -4.28 9.87
CA ALA A 123 6.57 -3.46 9.85
C ALA A 123 6.75 -2.14 10.63
N LYS A 124 7.51 -2.13 11.73
CA LYS A 124 7.74 -0.92 12.54
C LYS A 124 8.59 0.11 11.78
N GLU A 125 9.59 -0.34 11.05
CA GLU A 125 10.46 0.49 10.23
C GLU A 125 9.68 1.08 9.05
N VAL A 126 8.77 0.31 8.45
CA VAL A 126 7.84 0.81 7.43
C VAL A 126 6.96 1.91 8.01
N VAL A 127 6.33 1.67 9.16
CA VAL A 127 5.50 2.64 9.88
C VAL A 127 6.26 3.93 10.17
N ALA A 128 7.47 3.82 10.73
CA ALA A 128 8.34 4.96 11.02
C ALA A 128 8.74 5.71 9.74
N ARG A 129 8.98 4.98 8.64
CA ARG A 129 9.31 5.56 7.35
C ARG A 129 8.15 6.35 6.76
N ILE A 130 6.91 5.86 6.87
CA ILE A 130 5.71 6.60 6.43
C ILE A 130 5.61 7.92 7.20
N GLY A 131 5.63 7.87 8.53
CA GLY A 131 5.51 9.07 9.36
C GLY A 131 6.67 10.06 9.22
N ARG A 132 7.85 9.60 8.76
CA ARG A 132 9.00 10.48 8.48
C ARG A 132 8.84 11.27 7.17
N TYR A 133 8.24 10.68 6.14
CA TYR A 133 8.21 11.28 4.80
C TYR A 133 6.90 11.94 4.42
N TYR A 134 5.81 11.65 5.13
CA TYR A 134 4.47 12.09 4.76
C TYR A 134 3.71 12.66 5.95
N ASP A 135 2.85 13.64 5.66
CA ASP A 135 1.95 14.26 6.62
C ASP A 135 0.55 13.61 6.57
N PHE A 136 0.20 13.03 5.41
CA PHE A 136 -1.07 12.34 5.17
C PHE A 136 -0.88 10.97 4.51
N LEU A 137 -1.61 9.97 5.00
CA LEU A 137 -1.78 8.65 4.38
C LEU A 137 -3.24 8.45 3.99
N PHE A 138 -3.49 8.31 2.70
CA PHE A 138 -4.81 8.01 2.14
C PHE A 138 -4.81 6.60 1.55
N ILE A 139 -5.72 5.76 2.03
CA ILE A 139 -5.92 4.40 1.52
C ILE A 139 -7.33 4.30 0.96
N ASP A 140 -7.42 3.92 -0.31
CA ASP A 140 -8.66 3.68 -1.03
C ASP A 140 -8.94 2.17 -1.16
N GLU A 141 -10.21 1.82 -1.30
CA GLU A 141 -10.71 0.43 -1.36
C GLU A 141 -10.24 -0.46 -0.19
N ILE A 142 -10.38 0.01 1.05
CA ILE A 142 -9.95 -0.75 2.23
C ILE A 142 -10.61 -2.14 2.37
N GLN A 143 -11.76 -2.37 1.72
CA GLN A 143 -12.42 -3.66 1.68
C GLN A 143 -11.68 -4.71 0.85
N ASP A 144 -10.83 -4.29 -0.09
CA ASP A 144 -10.02 -5.21 -0.90
C ASP A 144 -8.86 -5.81 -0.09
N PHE A 145 -8.55 -5.25 1.09
CA PHE A 145 -7.47 -5.72 1.96
C PHE A 145 -7.97 -6.87 2.82
N ALA A 146 -7.43 -8.07 2.59
CA ALA A 146 -7.77 -9.27 3.34
C ALA A 146 -6.52 -9.99 3.89
N GLY A 147 -6.71 -10.85 4.89
CA GLY A 147 -5.66 -11.73 5.41
C GLY A 147 -4.40 -10.99 5.85
N ASN A 148 -3.24 -11.33 5.27
CA ASN A 148 -1.96 -10.71 5.65
C ASN A 148 -1.86 -9.25 5.22
N ASP A 149 -2.54 -8.86 4.14
CA ASP A 149 -2.56 -7.48 3.66
C ASP A 149 -3.30 -6.59 4.66
N PHE A 150 -4.45 -7.07 5.16
CA PHE A 150 -5.17 -6.42 6.25
C PHE A 150 -4.34 -6.37 7.54
N ASN A 151 -3.61 -7.44 7.88
CA ASN A 151 -2.73 -7.44 9.05
C ASN A 151 -1.64 -6.37 8.95
N LEU A 152 -1.01 -6.21 7.78
CA LEU A 152 -0.01 -5.16 7.58
C LEU A 152 -0.65 -3.77 7.59
N LEU A 153 -1.85 -3.61 7.03
CA LEU A 153 -2.59 -2.34 7.08
C LEU A 153 -2.88 -1.90 8.52
N LYS A 154 -3.22 -2.83 9.42
CA LYS A 154 -3.38 -2.57 10.86
C LYS A 154 -2.09 -2.12 11.54
N GLU A 155 -0.93 -2.61 11.10
CA GLU A 155 0.35 -2.10 11.60
C GLU A 155 0.62 -0.70 11.05
N ILE A 156 0.40 -0.48 9.75
CA ILE A 156 0.56 0.82 9.08
C ILE A 156 -0.31 1.89 9.73
N SER A 157 -1.54 1.56 10.14
CA SER A 157 -2.44 2.53 10.78
C SER A 157 -1.93 3.06 12.11
N LYS A 158 -0.91 2.44 12.71
CA LYS A 158 -0.24 2.95 13.92
C LYS A 158 0.69 4.13 13.63
N ALA A 159 1.02 4.42 12.37
CA ALA A 159 1.88 5.54 12.00
C ALA A 159 1.35 6.88 12.53
N ASN A 160 2.26 7.78 12.93
CA ASN A 160 1.92 9.06 13.53
C ASN A 160 1.82 10.19 12.48
N LEU A 161 0.87 10.07 11.55
CA LEU A 161 0.47 11.11 10.57
C LEU A 161 -1.06 11.12 10.34
N ASN A 162 -1.63 12.13 9.68
CA ASN A 162 -3.08 12.12 9.41
C ASN A 162 -3.46 10.98 8.46
N GLN A 163 -4.56 10.28 8.74
CA GLN A 163 -4.96 9.11 7.97
C GLN A 163 -6.42 9.20 7.53
N LEU A 164 -6.66 8.87 6.26
CA LEU A 164 -7.99 8.68 5.70
C LEU A 164 -8.06 7.32 5.00
N TYR A 165 -8.98 6.50 5.45
CA TYR A 165 -9.29 5.20 4.89
C TYR A 165 -10.67 5.27 4.27
N VAL A 166 -10.81 4.91 3.00
CA VAL A 166 -12.09 4.94 2.29
C VAL A 166 -12.36 3.57 1.67
N GLY A 167 -13.60 3.12 1.72
CA GLY A 167 -14.02 1.87 1.08
C GLY A 167 -15.48 1.57 1.31
N ASP A 168 -15.85 0.32 1.10
CA ASP A 168 -17.23 -0.12 1.13
C ASP A 168 -17.40 -1.55 1.66
N PHE A 169 -18.43 -1.78 2.48
CA PHE A 169 -18.76 -3.11 3.03
C PHE A 169 -20.26 -3.35 2.87
N PHE A 170 -20.72 -3.51 1.64
CA PHE A 170 -22.09 -3.96 1.33
C PHE A 170 -22.05 -5.25 0.51
#